data_AF-A0A0E7XYN6-F1
#
_entry.id   AF-A0A0E7XYN6-F1
#
_cell.length_a   1.000
_cell.length_b   1.000
_cell.length_c   1.000
_cell.angle_alpha   90.00
_cell.angle_beta   90.00
_cell.angle_gamma   90.00
#
_symmetry.space_group_name_H-M   'P 1'
#
loop_
_entity.id
_entity.type
_entity.pdbx_description
1 polymer ?
#
loop_
_entity_poly.entity_id
_entity_poly.type
_entity_poly.pdbx_seq_one_letter_code
_entity_poly.pdbx_strand_id
1 'polypeptide(L)'
;MDHNPDTSRRLTGEQKIQLIDSMRNKGSYEAARERLTATARIIADRVSAAIPGQTWKFDDDPNIQQSDRNGALCDKLTADIARRPIANSVMFGATFSAEDFKIAANIVREEAAKYGATTESSLFNESAKRDYDVQGNGYEFRLLQIKFATLNITGDCFLLQKVLDLPAGQLPPEPPIWPTTSTPH
;
A
#
# COMPACT_ATOMS: atom_id res chain seq x y z
N MET A 1 30.83 7.03 -25.13
CA MET A 1 29.93 7.29 -24.00
C MET A 1 28.55 6.90 -24.47
N ASP A 2 27.99 5.80 -23.96
CA ASP A 2 26.60 5.44 -24.15
C ASP A 2 26.09 4.94 -22.79
N HIS A 3 25.40 5.82 -22.07
CA HIS A 3 24.72 5.50 -20.82
C HIS A 3 23.26 5.25 -21.17
N ASN A 4 22.87 3.98 -21.26
CA ASN A 4 21.46 3.58 -21.33
C ASN A 4 20.90 3.56 -19.89
N PRO A 5 19.89 4.37 -19.54
CA PRO A 5 19.50 4.57 -18.14
C PRO A 5 18.57 3.49 -17.56
N ASP A 6 18.34 2.36 -18.25
CA ASP A 6 17.44 1.31 -17.76
C ASP A 6 18.16 -0.02 -17.49
N THR A 7 19.03 -0.01 -16.47
CA THR A 7 19.70 -1.21 -15.93
C THR A 7 19.17 -1.55 -14.55
N SER A 8 17.84 -1.66 -14.39
CA SER A 8 17.35 -2.50 -13.30
C SER A 8 17.79 -3.93 -13.62
N ARG A 9 18.83 -4.40 -12.92
CA ARG A 9 19.44 -5.71 -13.17
C ARG A 9 18.38 -6.77 -12.91
N ARG A 10 17.76 -7.29 -13.98
CA ARG A 10 16.77 -8.37 -13.90
C ARG A 10 17.40 -9.54 -13.15
N LEU A 11 16.72 -10.01 -12.11
CA LEU A 11 17.18 -11.15 -11.32
C LEU A 11 17.31 -12.39 -12.21
N THR A 12 18.35 -13.19 -11.99
CA THR A 12 18.41 -14.54 -12.57
C THR A 12 17.31 -15.43 -11.99
N GLY A 13 17.02 -16.55 -12.63
CA GLY A 13 16.03 -17.52 -12.12
C GLY A 13 16.35 -17.96 -10.69
N GLU A 14 17.60 -18.31 -10.39
CA GLU A 14 18.04 -18.69 -9.04
C GLU A 14 17.90 -17.55 -8.03
N GLN A 15 18.29 -16.32 -8.39
CA GLN A 15 18.12 -15.15 -7.51
C GLN A 15 16.65 -14.87 -7.20
N LYS A 16 15.77 -15.09 -8.19
CA LYS A 16 14.33 -14.93 -8.02
C LYS A 16 13.75 -16.02 -7.11
N ILE A 17 14.20 -17.27 -7.24
CA ILE A 17 13.82 -18.37 -6.33
C ILE A 17 14.26 -18.03 -4.90
N GLN A 18 15.52 -17.65 -4.69
CA GLN A 18 16.04 -17.29 -3.37
C GLN A 18 15.25 -16.13 -2.74
N LEU A 19 14.92 -15.10 -3.52
CA LEU A 19 14.11 -13.98 -3.06
C LEU A 19 12.70 -14.44 -2.65
N ILE A 20 12.01 -15.20 -3.50
CA ILE A 20 10.69 -15.77 -3.19
C ILE A 20 10.75 -16.58 -1.89
N ASP A 21 11.68 -17.52 -1.79
CA ASP A 21 11.76 -18.41 -0.63
C ASP A 21 12.05 -17.63 0.66
N SER A 22 12.90 -16.60 0.62
CA SER A 22 13.15 -15.72 1.77
C SER A 22 11.93 -14.93 2.26
N MET A 23 10.93 -14.74 1.40
CA MET A 23 9.73 -13.96 1.71
C MET A 23 8.58 -14.84 2.24
N ARG A 24 8.67 -16.17 2.12
CA ARG A 24 7.57 -17.08 2.47
C ARG A 24 7.10 -16.94 3.92
N ASN A 25 8.00 -16.63 4.84
CA ASN A 25 7.70 -16.44 6.26
C ASN A 25 6.89 -15.17 6.56
N LYS A 26 6.83 -14.19 5.64
CA LYS A 26 6.01 -12.97 5.79
C LYS A 26 4.50 -13.27 5.71
N GLY A 27 4.13 -14.40 5.11
CA GLY A 27 2.75 -14.75 4.80
C GLY A 27 2.28 -14.14 3.48
N SER A 28 0.97 -14.23 3.22
CA SER A 28 0.38 -13.85 1.95
C SER A 28 0.03 -12.37 1.85
N TYR A 29 0.03 -11.87 0.62
CA TYR A 29 -0.52 -10.57 0.24
C TYR A 29 -1.95 -10.40 0.72
N GLU A 30 -2.79 -11.41 0.54
CA GLU A 30 -4.20 -11.40 0.88
C GLU A 30 -4.39 -11.20 2.40
N ALA A 31 -3.71 -12.00 3.22
CA ALA A 31 -3.75 -11.85 4.68
C ALA A 31 -3.12 -10.53 5.14
N ALA A 32 -2.02 -10.08 4.51
CA ALA A 32 -1.40 -8.79 4.82
C ALA A 32 -2.35 -7.61 4.51
N ARG A 33 -3.09 -7.68 3.40
CA ARG A 33 -4.08 -6.67 3.02
C ARG A 33 -5.25 -6.60 4.00
N GLU A 34 -5.76 -7.75 4.45
CA GLU A 34 -6.79 -7.80 5.49
C GLU A 34 -6.31 -7.17 6.80
N ARG A 35 -5.09 -7.51 7.23
CA ARG A 35 -4.46 -6.89 8.41
C ARG A 35 -4.33 -5.38 8.27
N LEU A 36 -3.85 -4.88 7.13
CA LEU A 36 -3.73 -3.44 6.90
C LEU A 36 -5.09 -2.74 6.83
N THR A 37 -6.11 -3.38 6.27
CA THR A 37 -7.48 -2.85 6.26
C THR A 37 -8.07 -2.80 7.67
N ALA A 38 -7.76 -3.77 8.53
CA ALA A 38 -8.11 -3.70 9.95
C ALA A 38 -7.40 -2.53 10.65
N THR A 39 -6.13 -2.29 10.36
CA THR A 39 -5.38 -1.14 10.88
C THR A 39 -5.95 0.19 10.40
N ALA A 40 -6.33 0.31 9.13
CA ALA A 40 -6.99 1.51 8.59
C ALA A 40 -8.28 1.82 9.36
N ARG A 41 -9.10 0.79 9.63
CA ARG A 41 -10.29 0.92 10.48
C ARG A 41 -9.95 1.41 11.89
N ILE A 42 -8.96 0.80 12.54
CA ILE A 42 -8.52 1.20 13.90
C ILE A 42 -8.10 2.67 13.93
N ILE A 43 -7.29 3.11 12.96
CA ILE A 43 -6.89 4.52 12.86
C ILE A 43 -8.13 5.40 12.69
N ALA A 44 -9.03 5.06 11.76
CA ALA A 44 -10.20 5.86 11.45
C ALA A 44 -11.18 5.98 12.64
N ASP A 45 -11.39 4.88 13.36
CA ASP A 45 -12.19 4.84 14.60
C ASP A 45 -11.57 5.72 15.69
N ARG A 46 -10.24 5.63 15.89
CA ARG A 46 -9.53 6.48 16.85
C ARG A 46 -9.61 7.96 16.49
N VAL A 47 -9.47 8.30 15.20
CA VAL A 47 -9.58 9.69 14.71
C VAL A 47 -10.98 10.23 14.95
N SER A 48 -12.02 9.45 14.63
CA SER A 48 -13.41 9.87 14.79
C SER A 48 -13.82 9.98 16.26
N ALA A 49 -13.27 9.14 17.13
CA ALA A 49 -13.47 9.26 18.57
C ALA A 49 -12.76 10.49 19.18
N ALA A 50 -11.64 10.91 18.61
CA ALA A 50 -10.84 12.03 19.11
C ALA A 50 -11.33 13.40 18.62
N ILE A 51 -12.02 13.46 17.48
CA ILE A 51 -12.44 14.72 16.84
C ILE A 51 -13.97 14.80 16.84
N PRO A 52 -14.59 15.69 17.63
CA PRO A 52 -16.04 15.78 17.74
C PRO A 52 -16.74 15.96 16.38
N GLY A 53 -17.75 15.13 16.13
CA GLY A 53 -18.54 15.17 14.90
C GLY A 53 -17.85 14.56 13.67
N GLN A 54 -16.61 14.09 13.80
CA GLN A 54 -15.94 13.41 12.70
C GLN A 54 -16.52 12.02 12.50
N THR A 55 -16.66 11.63 11.23
CA THR A 55 -17.09 10.29 10.82
C THR A 55 -16.12 9.76 9.77
N TRP A 56 -16.25 8.48 9.44
CA TRP A 56 -15.46 7.87 8.38
C TRP A 56 -16.22 6.74 7.70
N LYS A 57 -15.81 6.43 6.48
CA LYS A 57 -16.16 5.22 5.75
C LYS A 57 -14.98 4.73 4.94
N PHE A 58 -15.01 3.48 4.50
CA PHE A 58 -14.15 3.09 3.39
C PHE A 58 -14.66 3.70 2.10
N ASP A 59 -13.74 4.02 1.19
CA ASP A 59 -14.05 4.54 -0.12
C ASP A 59 -14.94 3.53 -0.90
N ASP A 60 -16.04 4.04 -1.44
CA ASP A 60 -17.03 3.27 -2.20
C ASP A 60 -16.89 3.46 -3.71
N ASP A 61 -15.93 4.25 -4.20
CA ASP A 61 -15.61 4.34 -5.62
C ASP A 61 -15.09 2.98 -6.14
N PRO A 62 -15.75 2.36 -7.12
CA PRO A 62 -15.34 1.05 -7.65
C PRO A 62 -13.92 1.01 -8.20
N ASN A 63 -13.43 2.13 -8.76
CA ASN A 63 -12.07 2.22 -9.31
C ASN A 63 -11.03 2.27 -8.19
N ILE A 64 -11.30 3.01 -7.12
CA ILE A 64 -10.44 3.04 -5.93
C ILE A 64 -10.41 1.66 -5.27
N GLN A 65 -11.58 1.05 -5.07
CA GLN A 65 -11.65 -0.32 -4.53
C GLN A 65 -10.90 -1.33 -5.39
N GLN A 66 -10.99 -1.21 -6.72
CA GLN A 66 -10.26 -2.10 -7.62
C GLN A 66 -8.74 -1.86 -7.53
N SER A 67 -8.31 -0.61 -7.44
CA SER A 67 -6.91 -0.24 -7.20
C SER A 67 -6.40 -0.83 -5.88
N ASP A 68 -7.14 -0.65 -4.79
CA ASP A 68 -6.78 -1.15 -3.46
C ASP A 68 -6.73 -2.69 -3.42
N ARG A 69 -7.64 -3.37 -4.13
CA ARG A 69 -7.62 -4.84 -4.28
C ARG A 69 -6.43 -5.30 -5.10
N ASN A 70 -6.06 -4.57 -6.14
CA ASN A 70 -4.92 -4.88 -6.98
C ASN A 70 -3.60 -4.64 -6.24
N GLY A 71 -3.52 -3.66 -5.34
CA GLY A 71 -2.28 -3.32 -4.64
C GLY A 71 -1.21 -2.69 -5.57
N ALA A 72 -0.08 -2.33 -4.98
CA ALA A 72 1.05 -1.73 -5.69
C ALA A 72 2.10 -2.76 -6.13
N LEU A 73 2.96 -2.36 -7.07
CA LEU A 73 4.06 -3.18 -7.57
C LEU A 73 5.18 -3.33 -6.53
N CYS A 74 5.84 -4.47 -6.56
CA CYS A 74 7.13 -4.64 -5.89
C CYS A 74 8.27 -4.33 -6.85
N ASP A 75 9.39 -3.84 -6.32
CA ASP A 75 10.53 -3.41 -7.15
C ASP A 75 11.18 -4.55 -7.94
N LYS A 76 11.25 -5.75 -7.35
CA LYS A 76 12.06 -6.87 -7.85
C LYS A 76 11.27 -8.07 -8.39
N LEU A 77 9.96 -8.11 -8.12
CA LEU A 77 9.10 -9.23 -8.47
C LEU A 77 7.91 -8.74 -9.30
N THR A 78 7.53 -9.54 -10.28
CA THR A 78 6.37 -9.26 -11.13
C THR A 78 5.07 -9.39 -10.34
N ALA A 79 4.06 -8.65 -10.77
CA ALA A 79 2.80 -8.50 -10.05
C ALA A 79 1.94 -9.79 -9.97
N ASP A 80 2.29 -10.80 -10.76
CA ASP A 80 1.72 -12.15 -10.70
C ASP A 80 2.36 -13.03 -9.63
N ILE A 81 3.44 -12.57 -8.98
CA ILE A 81 4.17 -13.28 -7.93
C ILE A 81 4.00 -12.60 -6.57
N ALA A 82 4.24 -11.29 -6.53
CA ALA A 82 4.24 -10.53 -5.30
C ALA A 82 3.68 -9.13 -5.54
N ARG A 83 3.07 -8.57 -4.50
CA ARG A 83 2.50 -7.22 -4.51
C ARG A 83 2.64 -6.56 -3.15
N ARG A 84 2.58 -5.23 -3.16
CA ARG A 84 2.44 -4.41 -1.95
C ARG A 84 0.94 -4.24 -1.64
N PRO A 85 0.44 -4.73 -0.50
CA PRO A 85 -0.97 -4.60 -0.15
C PRO A 85 -1.33 -3.15 0.10
N ILE A 86 -2.46 -2.72 -0.44
CA ILE A 86 -3.06 -1.43 -0.14
C ILE A 86 -4.30 -1.72 0.70
N ALA A 87 -4.41 -1.08 1.86
CA ALA A 87 -5.61 -1.16 2.69
C ALA A 87 -6.81 -0.60 1.91
N ASN A 88 -8.04 -0.97 2.30
CA ASN A 88 -9.18 -0.18 1.84
C ASN A 88 -8.98 1.28 2.25
N SER A 89 -8.98 2.18 1.28
CA SER A 89 -8.80 3.61 1.49
C SER A 89 -9.91 4.15 2.40
N VAL A 90 -9.54 4.95 3.39
CA VAL A 90 -10.51 5.58 4.30
C VAL A 90 -10.80 6.98 3.82
N MET A 91 -12.09 7.33 3.76
CA MET A 91 -12.58 8.67 3.55
C MET A 91 -13.23 9.17 4.83
N PHE A 92 -12.77 10.32 5.32
CA PHE A 92 -13.35 10.99 6.47
C PHE A 92 -14.53 11.89 6.04
N GLY A 93 -15.52 12.03 6.92
CA GLY A 93 -16.77 12.74 6.62
C GLY A 93 -16.61 14.25 6.45
N ALA A 94 -15.59 14.83 7.06
CA ALA A 94 -15.21 16.22 6.88
C ALA A 94 -13.69 16.40 6.80
N THR A 95 -13.27 17.49 6.17
CA THR A 95 -11.89 17.99 6.28
C THR A 95 -11.61 18.44 7.72
N PHE A 96 -10.37 18.25 8.16
CA PHE A 96 -9.87 18.64 9.46
C PHE A 96 -9.53 20.14 9.54
N SER A 97 -9.76 20.73 10.71
CA SER A 97 -9.09 21.97 11.09
C SER A 97 -7.57 21.74 11.23
N ALA A 98 -6.79 22.81 11.41
CA ALA A 98 -5.36 22.69 11.63
C ALA A 98 -5.01 21.88 12.90
N GLU A 99 -5.84 21.98 13.94
CA GLU A 99 -5.61 21.26 15.19
C GLU A 99 -6.05 19.80 15.10
N ASP A 100 -7.24 19.57 14.53
CA ASP A 100 -7.75 18.21 14.30
C ASP A 100 -6.82 17.41 13.38
N PHE A 101 -6.19 18.06 12.41
CA PHE A 101 -5.23 17.41 11.53
C PHE A 101 -4.00 16.91 12.29
N LYS A 102 -3.49 17.67 13.27
CA LYS A 102 -2.38 17.22 14.13
C LYS A 102 -2.79 16.02 14.99
N ILE A 103 -4.02 16.02 15.52
CA ILE A 103 -4.56 14.90 16.28
C ILE A 103 -4.60 13.65 15.39
N ALA A 104 -5.14 13.77 14.18
CA ALA A 104 -5.21 12.66 13.22
C ALA A 104 -3.82 12.17 12.81
N ALA A 105 -2.89 13.08 12.48
CA ALA A 105 -1.51 12.75 12.14
C ALA A 105 -0.79 12.02 13.27
N ASN A 106 -0.98 12.44 14.53
CA ASN A 106 -0.41 11.74 15.68
C ASN A 106 -0.93 10.31 15.85
N ILE A 107 -2.23 10.09 15.63
CA ILE A 107 -2.80 8.73 15.66
C ILE A 107 -2.19 7.87 14.55
N VAL A 108 -2.07 8.43 13.34
CA VAL A 108 -1.42 7.74 12.20
C VAL A 108 0.02 7.38 12.55
N ARG A 109 0.80 8.31 13.10
CA ARG A 109 2.19 8.10 13.54
C ARG A 109 2.31 6.94 14.54
N GLU A 110 1.45 6.91 15.55
CA GLU A 110 1.47 5.88 16.59
C GLU A 110 1.16 4.48 16.04
N GLU A 111 0.19 4.37 15.12
CA GLU A 111 -0.14 3.10 14.49
C GLU A 111 0.92 2.67 13.46
N ALA A 112 1.46 3.61 12.68
CA ALA A 112 2.52 3.38 11.71
C ALA A 112 3.82 2.86 12.38
N ALA A 113 4.17 3.38 13.55
CA ALA A 113 5.35 2.95 14.30
C ALA A 113 5.32 1.44 14.64
N LYS A 114 4.13 0.83 14.80
CA LYS A 114 3.98 -0.63 15.04
C LYS A 114 4.45 -1.47 13.84
N TYR A 115 4.54 -0.87 12.66
CA TYR A 115 5.04 -1.49 11.43
C TYR A 115 6.50 -1.12 11.14
N GLY A 116 7.14 -0.31 11.98
CA GLY A 116 8.48 0.22 11.73
C GLY A 116 8.50 1.39 10.74
N ALA A 117 7.36 2.02 10.47
CA ALA A 117 7.28 3.27 9.72
C ALA A 117 7.43 4.46 10.67
N THR A 118 8.56 5.16 10.59
CA THR A 118 8.94 6.25 11.51
C THR A 118 9.56 7.45 10.84
N THR A 119 9.85 7.38 9.53
CA THR A 119 10.39 8.51 8.77
C THR A 119 9.23 9.38 8.33
N GLU A 120 9.08 10.53 8.98
CA GLU A 120 7.97 11.46 8.76
C GLU A 120 8.31 12.49 7.68
N SER A 121 7.34 12.85 6.85
CA SER A 121 7.45 13.92 5.87
C SER A 121 6.10 14.61 5.62
N SER A 122 6.16 15.83 5.11
CA SER A 122 5.00 16.62 4.71
C SER A 122 5.43 17.59 3.61
N LEU A 123 4.60 17.72 2.58
CA LEU A 123 4.82 18.64 1.48
C LEU A 123 3.89 19.86 1.56
N PHE A 124 2.75 19.74 2.24
CA PHE A 124 1.71 20.74 2.33
C PHE A 124 1.18 20.87 3.75
N ASN A 125 1.09 22.11 4.24
CA ASN A 125 0.61 22.39 5.60
C ASN A 125 -0.23 23.67 5.66
N GLU A 126 -1.09 23.89 4.67
CA GLU A 126 -1.97 25.05 4.56
C GLU A 126 -3.44 24.66 4.76
N SER A 127 -4.34 25.63 4.94
CA SER A 127 -5.76 25.33 5.19
C SER A 127 -6.43 24.62 4.01
N ALA A 128 -6.08 25.00 2.78
CA ALA A 128 -6.62 24.42 1.56
C ALA A 128 -6.06 23.01 1.26
N LYS A 129 -4.88 22.68 1.81
CA LYS A 129 -4.21 21.42 1.57
C LYS A 129 -3.24 21.05 2.69
N ARG A 130 -3.40 19.84 3.25
CA ARG A 130 -2.47 19.26 4.22
C ARG A 130 -2.11 17.85 3.82
N ASP A 131 -0.87 17.45 4.07
CA ASP A 131 -0.48 16.06 4.05
C ASP A 131 0.47 15.73 5.20
N TYR A 132 0.37 14.48 5.63
CA TYR A 132 1.26 13.85 6.57
C TYR A 132 1.54 12.45 6.07
N ASP A 133 2.82 12.15 5.91
CA ASP A 133 3.30 10.89 5.39
C ASP A 133 4.34 10.31 6.35
N VAL A 134 4.21 9.03 6.67
CA VAL A 134 5.18 8.32 7.50
C VAL A 134 5.52 6.98 6.86
N GLN A 135 6.82 6.76 6.65
CA GLN A 135 7.34 5.60 5.93
C GLN A 135 8.40 4.84 6.73
N GLY A 136 8.58 3.58 6.39
CA GLY A 136 9.67 2.75 6.89
C GLY A 136 9.32 1.27 6.84
N ASN A 137 10.35 0.43 6.80
CA ASN A 137 10.20 -1.03 6.77
C ASN A 137 9.28 -1.54 5.63
N GLY A 138 9.23 -0.82 4.50
CA GLY A 138 8.36 -1.12 3.35
C GLY A 138 6.92 -0.62 3.46
N TYR A 139 6.53 -0.05 4.61
CA TYR A 139 5.21 0.52 4.84
C TYR A 139 5.20 2.04 4.63
N GLU A 140 4.03 2.54 4.21
CA GLU A 140 3.72 3.95 4.01
C GLU A 140 2.30 4.22 4.51
N PHE A 141 2.16 5.21 5.38
CA PHE A 141 0.87 5.68 5.87
C PHE A 141 0.74 7.15 5.50
N ARG A 142 -0.32 7.48 4.77
CA ARG A 142 -0.50 8.81 4.22
C ARG A 142 -1.86 9.36 4.57
N LEU A 143 -1.88 10.42 5.37
CA LEU A 143 -3.05 11.23 5.67
C LEU A 143 -3.03 12.46 4.75
N LEU A 144 -4.00 12.58 3.86
CA LEU A 144 -4.11 13.70 2.94
C LEU A 144 -5.41 14.46 3.14
N GLN A 145 -5.35 15.77 2.93
CA GLN A 145 -6.50 16.64 2.86
C GLN A 145 -6.34 17.63 1.71
N ILE A 146 -7.35 17.69 0.84
CA ILE A 146 -7.56 18.80 -0.11
C ILE A 146 -9.04 19.20 -0.02
N LYS A 147 -9.87 18.73 -0.95
CA LYS A 147 -11.34 18.88 -0.91
C LYS A 147 -12.00 17.90 0.05
N PHE A 148 -11.34 16.79 0.31
CA PHE A 148 -11.74 15.73 1.23
C PHE A 148 -10.52 15.30 2.03
N ALA A 149 -10.74 14.62 3.15
CA ALA A 149 -9.69 14.03 3.96
C ALA A 149 -9.68 12.50 3.81
N THR A 150 -8.50 11.93 3.59
CA THR A 150 -8.32 10.50 3.31
C THR A 150 -7.11 9.94 4.04
N LEU A 151 -7.18 8.65 4.36
CA LEU A 151 -6.06 7.86 4.84
C LEU A 151 -5.82 6.70 3.89
N ASN A 152 -4.60 6.63 3.36
CA ASN A 152 -4.12 5.55 2.51
C ASN A 152 -2.96 4.84 3.20
N ILE A 153 -2.94 3.51 3.14
CA ILE A 153 -1.90 2.69 3.77
C ILE A 153 -1.42 1.66 2.76
N THR A 154 -0.12 1.68 2.47
CA THR A 154 0.55 0.73 1.59
C THR A 154 1.55 -0.08 2.41
N GLY A 155 1.54 -1.40 2.23
CA GLY A 155 2.45 -2.32 2.93
C GLY A 155 3.75 -2.62 2.18
N ASP A 156 4.58 -3.41 2.86
CA ASP A 156 5.77 -4.03 2.27
C ASP A 156 5.39 -5.02 1.14
N CYS A 157 6.36 -5.55 0.41
CA CYS A 157 6.14 -6.57 -0.60
C CYS A 157 5.83 -7.95 0.02
N PHE A 158 4.71 -8.56 -0.38
CA PHE A 158 4.28 -9.91 0.02
C PHE A 158 4.03 -10.81 -1.19
N LEU A 159 4.28 -12.11 -1.03
CA LEU A 159 3.92 -13.11 -2.03
C LEU A 159 2.41 -13.29 -2.09
N LEU A 160 1.86 -13.48 -3.30
CA LEU A 160 0.47 -13.88 -3.45
C LEU A 160 0.26 -15.29 -2.87
N GLN A 161 -0.92 -15.58 -2.31
CA GLN A 161 -1.23 -16.89 -1.72
C GLN A 161 -0.93 -18.03 -2.69
N LYS A 162 -1.32 -17.90 -3.96
CA LYS A 162 -1.05 -18.89 -5.01
C LYS A 162 0.44 -19.24 -5.20
N VAL A 163 1.35 -18.34 -4.83
CA VAL A 163 2.81 -18.59 -4.88
C VAL A 163 3.27 -19.31 -3.63
N LEU A 164 2.71 -18.97 -2.47
CA LEU A 164 3.00 -19.68 -1.22
C LEU A 164 2.56 -21.14 -1.28
N ASP A 165 1.47 -21.42 -2.00
CA ASP A 165 0.94 -22.78 -2.19
C ASP A 165 1.86 -23.66 -3.07
N LEU A 166 2.80 -23.06 -3.80
CA LEU A 166 3.81 -23.80 -4.55
C LEU A 166 4.97 -24.23 -3.64
N PRO A 167 5.54 -25.43 -3.83
CA PRO A 167 6.80 -25.84 -3.19
C PRO A 167 7.91 -24.79 -3.29
N ALA A 168 8.76 -24.72 -2.28
CA ALA A 168 9.98 -23.91 -2.29
C ALA A 168 10.99 -24.41 -3.35
N GLY A 169 11.94 -23.56 -3.75
CA GLY A 169 13.00 -23.94 -4.68
C GLY A 169 12.61 -23.92 -6.17
N GLN A 170 11.43 -23.41 -6.52
CA GLN A 170 10.97 -23.33 -7.92
C GLN A 170 10.31 -21.98 -8.22
N LEU A 171 10.36 -21.60 -9.50
CA LEU A 171 9.65 -20.43 -9.98
C LEU A 171 8.16 -20.75 -10.18
N PRO A 172 7.26 -19.78 -9.91
CA PRO A 172 5.88 -19.89 -10.35
C PRO A 172 5.80 -20.05 -11.87
N PRO A 173 4.82 -20.82 -12.38
CA PRO A 173 4.60 -20.96 -13.81
C PRO A 173 4.31 -19.59 -14.43
N GLU A 174 4.85 -19.35 -15.62
CA GLU A 174 4.60 -18.10 -16.34
C GLU A 174 3.10 -17.95 -16.65
N PRO A 175 2.54 -16.73 -16.57
CA PRO A 175 1.16 -16.50 -16.96
C PRO A 175 0.93 -16.89 -18.43
N PRO A 176 -0.23 -17.46 -18.79
CA PRO A 176 -0.55 -17.70 -20.19
C PRO A 176 -0.52 -16.39 -20.98
N ILE A 177 0.17 -16.40 -22.13
CA ILE A 177 0.18 -15.28 -23.07
C ILE A 177 -1.16 -15.31 -23.81
N TRP A 178 -2.07 -14.41 -23.47
CA TRP A 178 -3.30 -14.22 -24.25
C TRP A 178 -2.94 -13.44 -25.53
N PRO A 179 -3.30 -13.92 -26.73
CA PRO A 179 -3.08 -13.15 -27.95
C PRO A 179 -3.91 -11.87 -27.87
N THR A 180 -3.23 -10.72 -27.89
CA THR A 180 -3.88 -9.43 -28.12
C THR A 180 -4.41 -9.45 -29.55
N THR A 181 -5.72 -9.63 -29.70
CA THR A 181 -6.39 -9.36 -30.97
C THR A 181 -6.14 -7.89 -31.33
N SER A 182 -5.24 -7.69 -32.28
CA SER A 182 -5.08 -6.41 -32.97
C SER A 182 -6.39 -6.11 -33.69
N THR A 183 -7.15 -5.14 -33.20
CA THR A 183 -8.25 -4.56 -33.97
C THR A 183 -7.63 -3.91 -35.21
N PRO A 184 -8.00 -4.31 -36.44
CA PRO A 184 -7.51 -3.63 -37.64
C PRO A 184 -8.06 -2.19 -37.65
N HIS A 185 -7.19 -1.23 -37.97
CA HIS A 185 -7.56 0.16 -38.27
C HIS A 185 -8.27 0.27 -39.62
#